data_AF-A0A383XQA7-F1
#
_entry.id   AF-A0A383XQA7-F1
#
_cell.length_a   1.000
_cell.length_b   1.000
_cell.length_c   1.000
_cell.angle_alpha   90.00
_cell.angle_beta   90.00
_cell.angle_gamma   90.00
#
_symmetry.space_group_name_H-M   'P 1'
#
loop_
_entity.id
_entity.type
_entity.pdbx_description
1 polymer ?
#
loop_
_entity_poly.entity_id
_entity_poly.type
_entity_poly.pdbx_seq_one_letter_code
_entity_poly.pdbx_strand_id
1 'polypeptide(L)'
;MRLAYVYLCTSDTDTAGQRMAGALQQYLAHHGLPQEKFHATLTRAWILAVAHFMAVTPPCPSAQAFLAAQPRLHDGKLMLTHYSRERLFSASARNGFMSPDIQPIPRHASSSSRPETLA
;
A
#
# COMPACT_ATOMS: atom_id res chain seq x y z
N MET A 1 0.67 6.28 -3.75
CA MET A 1 0.38 6.37 -2.29
C MET A 1 -0.96 7.02 -1.96
N ARG A 2 -1.35 8.16 -2.56
CA ARG A 2 -2.67 8.77 -2.31
C ARG A 2 -3.87 7.81 -2.48
N LEU A 3 -3.89 7.03 -3.56
CA LEU A 3 -5.00 6.08 -3.82
C LEU A 3 -5.06 4.95 -2.77
N ALA A 4 -3.91 4.48 -2.27
CA ALA A 4 -3.85 3.49 -1.19
C ALA A 4 -4.51 4.03 0.09
N TYR A 5 -4.18 5.26 0.47
CA TYR A 5 -4.80 5.95 1.60
C TYR A 5 -6.33 6.03 1.44
N VAL A 6 -6.82 6.46 0.27
CA VAL A 6 -8.26 6.57 0.00
C VAL A 6 -8.97 5.23 0.15
N TYR A 7 -8.43 4.15 -0.39
CA TYR A 7 -9.02 2.83 -0.21
C TYR A 7 -9.01 2.39 1.26
N LEU A 8 -7.92 2.67 2.00
CA LEU A 8 -7.81 2.34 3.43
C LEU A 8 -8.73 3.17 4.34
N CYS A 9 -9.18 4.36 3.91
CA CYS A 9 -10.19 5.12 4.65
C CYS A 9 -11.58 4.47 4.66
N THR A 10 -11.84 3.52 3.75
CA THR A 10 -13.18 2.94 3.55
C THR A 10 -13.18 1.42 3.53
N SER A 11 -12.04 0.78 3.78
CA SER A 11 -11.86 -0.67 3.60
C SER A 11 -10.67 -1.18 4.42
N ASP A 12 -10.72 -2.46 4.78
CA ASP A 12 -9.58 -3.17 5.35
C ASP A 12 -8.40 -3.31 4.37
N THR A 13 -7.25 -3.73 4.91
CA THR A 13 -6.02 -3.87 4.12
C THR A 13 -6.14 -4.90 3.00
N ASP A 14 -7.01 -5.91 3.15
CA ASP A 14 -7.25 -6.93 2.15
C ASP A 14 -8.02 -6.37 0.96
N THR A 15 -9.17 -5.78 1.24
CA THR A 15 -10.06 -5.13 0.28
C THR A 15 -9.38 -3.95 -0.41
N ALA A 16 -8.65 -3.11 0.34
CA ALA A 16 -7.87 -2.02 -0.24
C ALA A 16 -6.77 -2.53 -1.17
N GLY A 17 -6.11 -3.65 -0.83
CA GLY A 17 -5.12 -4.29 -1.67
C GLY A 17 -5.70 -4.85 -2.96
N GLN A 18 -6.85 -5.52 -2.90
CA GLN A 18 -7.55 -6.03 -4.07
C GLN A 18 -8.00 -4.90 -5.01
N ARG A 19 -8.58 -3.83 -4.45
CA ARG A 19 -8.98 -2.64 -5.21
C ARG A 19 -7.79 -1.97 -5.90
N MET A 20 -6.67 -1.82 -5.19
CA MET A 20 -5.45 -1.27 -5.77
C MET A 20 -4.91 -2.15 -6.90
N ALA A 21 -4.83 -3.46 -6.70
CA ALA A 21 -4.38 -4.39 -7.73
C ALA A 21 -5.26 -4.30 -8.99
N GLY A 22 -6.58 -4.38 -8.81
CA GLY A 22 -7.54 -4.27 -9.92
C GLY A 22 -7.42 -2.93 -10.66
N ALA A 23 -7.31 -1.81 -9.94
CA ALA A 23 -7.16 -0.49 -10.55
C ALA A 23 -5.86 -0.39 -11.39
N LEU A 24 -4.74 -0.92 -10.89
CA LEU A 24 -3.47 -0.91 -11.61
C LEU A 24 -3.52 -1.80 -12.86
N GLN A 25 -4.10 -2.99 -12.77
CA GLN A 25 -4.23 -3.90 -13.92
C GLN A 25 -5.17 -3.35 -14.98
N GLN A 26 -6.30 -2.75 -14.57
CA GLN A 26 -7.23 -2.07 -15.47
C GLN A 26 -6.57 -0.86 -16.16
N TYR A 27 -5.78 -0.08 -15.42
CA TYR A 27 -5.01 1.03 -16.00
C TYR A 27 -4.04 0.53 -17.08
N LEU A 28 -3.28 -0.53 -16.81
CA LEU A 28 -2.38 -1.12 -17.80
C LEU A 28 -3.15 -1.60 -19.03
N ALA A 29 -4.27 -2.30 -18.85
CA ALA A 29 -5.08 -2.79 -19.96
C ALA A 29 -5.68 -1.65 -20.80
N HIS A 30 -6.24 -0.63 -20.15
CA HIS A 30 -6.84 0.53 -20.80
C HIS A 30 -5.85 1.28 -21.69
N HIS A 31 -4.58 1.35 -21.28
CA HIS A 31 -3.52 2.01 -22.02
C HIS A 31 -2.71 1.08 -22.95
N GLY A 32 -3.13 -0.18 -23.11
CA GLY A 32 -2.40 -1.16 -23.94
C GLY A 32 -0.99 -1.46 -23.43
N LEU A 33 -0.74 -1.27 -22.13
CA LEU A 33 0.55 -1.51 -21.50
C LEU A 33 0.67 -2.99 -21.08
N PRO A 34 1.88 -3.56 -21.10
CA PRO A 34 2.08 -4.95 -20.71
C PRO A 34 1.72 -5.22 -19.25
N GLN A 35 1.00 -6.32 -18.99
CA GLN A 35 0.52 -6.68 -17.66
C GLN A 35 1.67 -7.04 -16.70
N GLU A 36 2.82 -7.47 -17.22
CA GLU A 36 4.02 -7.75 -16.42
C GLU A 36 4.63 -6.50 -15.75
N LYS A 37 4.17 -5.30 -16.09
CA LYS A 37 4.52 -4.08 -15.34
C LYS A 37 3.85 -4.05 -13.95
N PHE A 38 2.78 -4.80 -13.74
CA PHE A 38 2.18 -4.96 -12.43
C PHE A 38 3.05 -5.81 -11.51
N HIS A 39 3.05 -5.47 -10.22
CA HIS A 39 3.82 -6.17 -9.20
C HIS A 39 2.98 -6.42 -7.96
N ALA A 40 2.53 -7.66 -7.79
CA ALA A 40 1.60 -8.07 -6.75
C ALA A 40 2.16 -7.86 -5.34
N THR A 41 3.36 -8.38 -5.06
CA THR A 41 4.00 -8.23 -3.75
C THR A 41 4.22 -6.77 -3.38
N LEU A 42 4.78 -5.96 -4.29
CA LEU A 42 5.08 -4.56 -4.01
C LEU A 42 3.80 -3.75 -3.76
N THR A 43 2.74 -4.00 -4.54
CA THR A 43 1.43 -3.36 -4.34
C THR A 43 0.89 -3.66 -2.95
N ARG A 44 0.90 -4.94 -2.55
CA ARG A 44 0.39 -5.35 -1.23
C ARG A 44 1.26 -4.81 -0.08
N ALA A 45 2.58 -4.83 -0.23
CA ALA A 45 3.51 -4.33 0.77
C ALA A 45 3.30 -2.82 1.03
N TRP A 46 3.06 -2.03 -0.02
CA TRP A 46 2.73 -0.61 0.13
C TRP A 46 1.39 -0.36 0.82
N ILE A 47 0.37 -1.19 0.58
CA ILE A 47 -0.90 -1.09 1.32
C ILE A 47 -0.66 -1.29 2.82
N LEU A 48 0.10 -2.32 3.20
CA LEU A 48 0.43 -2.59 4.60
C LEU A 48 1.25 -1.45 5.22
N ALA A 49 2.22 -0.90 4.48
CA ALA A 49 3.00 0.24 4.94
C ALA A 49 2.14 1.48 5.18
N VAL A 50 1.25 1.83 4.24
CA VAL A 50 0.33 2.96 4.41
C VAL A 50 -0.60 2.72 5.60
N ALA A 51 -1.15 1.52 5.76
CA ALA A 51 -1.99 1.18 6.90
C ALA A 51 -1.25 1.33 8.24
N HIS A 52 0.00 0.86 8.32
CA HIS A 52 0.84 1.04 9.50
C HIS A 52 1.05 2.53 9.81
N PHE A 53 1.43 3.33 8.82
CA PHE A 53 1.65 4.75 9.02
C PHE A 53 0.35 5.48 9.38
N MET A 54 -0.81 5.10 8.83
CA MET A 54 -2.10 5.63 9.26
C MET A 54 -2.39 5.34 10.73
N ALA A 55 -2.01 4.16 11.24
CA ALA A 55 -2.23 3.78 12.64
C ALA A 55 -1.32 4.51 13.63
N VAL A 56 -0.10 4.88 13.23
CA VAL A 56 0.88 5.53 14.13
C VAL A 56 0.99 7.05 13.94
N THR A 57 0.33 7.61 12.92
CA THR A 57 0.29 9.05 12.67
C THR A 57 -0.97 9.63 13.32
N PRO A 58 -0.88 10.78 14.01
CA PRO A 58 -2.08 11.52 14.41
C PRO A 58 -3.03 11.76 13.22
N PRO A 59 -4.35 11.81 13.46
CA PRO A 59 -5.32 12.05 12.39
C PRO A 59 -4.98 13.28 11.55
N CYS A 60 -4.94 13.10 10.23
CA CYS A 60 -4.63 14.15 9.27
C CYS A 60 -5.90 14.55 8.50
N PRO A 61 -6.09 15.84 8.16
CA PRO A 61 -7.30 16.31 7.49
C PRO A 61 -7.41 15.87 6.02
N SER A 62 -6.33 15.35 5.44
CA SER A 62 -6.32 14.88 4.05
C SER A 62 -5.19 13.88 3.80
N ALA A 63 -5.30 13.14 2.68
CA ALA A 63 -4.22 12.28 2.19
C ALA A 63 -2.94 13.07 1.91
N GLN A 64 -3.04 14.32 1.45
CA GLN A 64 -1.87 15.16 1.18
C GLN A 64 -1.15 15.54 2.48
N ALA A 65 -1.90 15.94 3.51
CA ALA A 65 -1.35 16.23 4.83
C ALA A 65 -0.69 14.99 5.44
N PHE A 66 -1.31 13.83 5.32
CA PHE A 66 -0.74 12.56 5.76
C PHE A 66 0.58 12.22 5.05
N LEU A 67 0.63 12.32 3.72
CA LEU A 67 1.84 12.03 2.96
C LEU A 67 2.98 13.02 3.28
N ALA A 68 2.65 14.29 3.50
CA ALA A 68 3.62 15.29 3.95
C ALA A 68 4.18 14.97 5.35
N ALA A 69 3.35 14.44 6.26
CA ALA A 69 3.76 14.01 7.59
C ALA A 69 4.59 12.70 7.58
N GLN A 70 4.53 11.92 6.49
CA GLN A 70 5.19 10.62 6.39
C GLN A 70 6.14 10.53 5.20
N PRO A 71 7.29 11.24 5.23
CA PRO A 71 8.26 11.28 4.13
C PRO A 71 8.80 9.89 3.75
N ARG A 72 8.81 8.93 4.69
CA ARG A 72 9.22 7.55 4.43
C ARG A 72 8.37 6.85 3.36
N LEU A 73 7.13 7.26 3.16
CA LEU A 73 6.25 6.71 2.11
C LEU A 73 6.67 7.13 0.69
N HIS A 74 7.58 8.10 0.56
CA HIS A 74 8.17 8.51 -0.71
C HIS A 74 9.47 7.75 -1.02
N ASP A 75 10.05 7.05 -0.05
CA ASP A 75 11.27 6.28 -0.26
C ASP A 75 10.96 4.91 -0.86
N GLY A 76 11.26 4.75 -2.15
CA GLY A 76 11.12 3.48 -2.86
C GLY A 76 11.96 2.34 -2.26
N LYS A 77 12.98 2.65 -1.46
CA LYS A 77 13.81 1.66 -0.77
C LYS A 77 13.21 1.17 0.54
N LEU A 78 12.11 1.77 1.04
CA LEU A 78 11.46 1.34 2.28
C LEU A 78 11.16 -0.16 2.28
N MET A 79 10.72 -0.71 1.14
CA MET A 79 10.40 -2.15 1.05
C MET A 79 11.63 -3.05 1.21
N LEU A 80 12.84 -2.53 0.98
CA LEU A 80 14.10 -3.27 1.16
C LEU A 80 14.52 -3.39 2.64
N THR A 81 13.85 -2.73 3.57
CA THR A 81 14.03 -3.01 5.01
C THR A 81 13.27 -4.26 5.45
N HIS A 82 12.35 -4.75 4.60
CA HIS A 82 11.47 -5.89 4.88
C HIS A 82 11.74 -7.07 3.96
N TYR A 83 12.15 -6.80 2.72
CA TYR A 83 12.42 -7.80 1.70
C TYR A 83 13.88 -7.79 1.26
N SER A 84 14.44 -8.99 1.06
CA SER A 84 15.66 -9.15 0.26
C SER A 84 15.41 -8.74 -1.18
N ARG A 85 16.47 -8.28 -1.89
CA ARG A 85 16.37 -7.93 -3.32
C ARG A 85 15.98 -9.15 -4.15
N GLU A 86 16.57 -10.31 -3.83
CA GLU A 86 16.30 -11.58 -4.51
C GLU A 86 14.82 -11.94 -4.43
N ARG A 87 14.22 -11.88 -3.22
CA ARG A 87 12.80 -12.14 -3.05
C ARG A 87 11.94 -11.09 -3.75
N LEU A 88 12.18 -9.81 -3.48
CA LEU A 88 11.29 -8.73 -3.94
C LEU A 88 11.22 -8.66 -5.46
N PHE A 89 12.34 -8.87 -6.16
CA PHE A 89 12.41 -8.75 -7.61
C PHE A 89 12.23 -10.07 -8.38
N SER A 90 11.97 -11.17 -7.67
CA SER A 90 11.66 -12.48 -8.27
C SER A 90 10.38 -12.45 -9.12
N ALA A 91 10.28 -13.38 -10.08
CA ALA A 91 9.05 -13.57 -10.86
C ALA A 91 7.86 -13.94 -9.96
N SER A 92 8.09 -14.77 -8.94
CA SER A 92 7.07 -15.16 -7.96
C SER A 92 6.50 -13.95 -7.20
N ALA A 93 7.35 -13.02 -6.76
CA ALA A 93 6.89 -11.81 -6.06
C ALA A 93 6.17 -10.82 -7.00
N ARG A 94 6.52 -10.83 -8.28
CA ARG A 94 5.82 -10.02 -9.30
C ARG A 94 4.40 -10.54 -9.54
N ASN A 95 4.24 -11.85 -9.66
CA ASN A 95 2.97 -12.49 -10.04
C ASN A 95 2.07 -12.86 -8.84
N GLY A 96 2.62 -12.93 -7.63
CA GLY A 96 1.87 -13.25 -6.42
C GLY A 96 2.42 -12.51 -5.20
N PHE A 97 1.66 -12.50 -4.10
CA PHE A 97 2.14 -11.96 -2.84
C PHE A 97 3.11 -12.94 -2.18
N MET A 98 4.32 -12.48 -1.91
CA MET A 98 5.29 -13.16 -1.05
C MET A 98 5.42 -12.40 0.27
N SER A 99 5.44 -13.13 1.38
CA SER A 99 5.72 -12.54 2.68
C SER A 99 7.16 -12.01 2.77
N PRO A 100 7.40 -10.91 3.52
CA PRO A 100 8.74 -10.39 3.80
C PRO A 100 9.66 -11.46 4.40
N ASP A 101 10.94 -11.43 4.05
CA ASP A 101 11.98 -12.37 4.52
C ASP A 101 13.05 -11.74 5.41
N ILE A 102 13.12 -10.41 5.53
CA ILE A 102 14.05 -9.72 6.44
C ILE A 102 13.35 -9.32 7.73
N GLN A 103 12.26 -8.57 7.62
CA GLN A 103 11.45 -8.12 8.75
C GLN A 103 9.97 -8.10 8.35
N PRO A 104 9.05 -8.55 9.22
CA PRO A 104 7.63 -8.47 8.93
C PRO A 104 7.17 -7.02 8.77
N ILE A 105 6.25 -6.77 7.85
CA ILE A 105 5.55 -5.48 7.78
C ILE A 105 4.45 -5.51 8.87
N PRO A 106 4.34 -4.49 9.74
CA PRO A 106 3.29 -4.42 10.74
C PRO A 106 1.89 -4.57 10.14
N ARG A 107 1.05 -5.39 10.77
CA ARG A 107 -0.34 -5.61 10.36
C ARG A 107 -1.28 -4.83 11.26
N HIS A 108 -2.21 -4.10 10.65
CA HIS A 108 -3.23 -3.33 11.34
C HIS A 108 -4.58 -3.65 10.72
N ALA A 109 -5.60 -3.88 11.55
CA ALA A 109 -6.97 -3.77 11.10
C ALA A 109 -7.23 -2.27 10.87
N SER A 110 -7.74 -1.88 9.70
CA SER A 110 -8.12 -0.47 9.51
C SER A 110 -9.27 -0.18 10.47
N SER A 111 -9.00 0.55 11.56
CA SER A 111 -10.06 1.08 12.41
C SER A 111 -10.81 2.12 11.59
N SER A 112 -12.01 1.79 11.15
CA SER A 112 -12.93 2.73 10.53
C SER A 112 -13.45 3.72 11.59
N SER A 113 -12.58 4.60 12.09
CA SER A 113 -12.97 5.71 12.96
C SER A 113 -13.01 6.97 12.11
N ARG A 114 -14.21 7.28 11.59
CA ARG A 114 -14.52 8.59 11.03
C ARG A 114 -14.70 9.55 12.22
N PRO A 115 -14.08 10.74 12.24
CA PRO A 115 -14.46 11.75 13.22
C PRO A 115 -15.90 12.19 12.92
N GLU A 116 -16.77 12.14 13.91
CA GLU A 116 -18.08 12.78 13.89
C GLU A 116 -17.86 14.28 13.63
N THR A 117 -18.37 14.77 12.50
CA THR A 117 -18.51 16.21 12.28
C THR A 117 -19.55 16.72 13.27
N LEU A 118 -19.09 17.37 14.33
CA LEU A 118 -19.94 18.21 15.19
C LEU A 118 -19.99 19.61 14.56
N ALA A 119 -21.09 19.93 13.88
CA ALA A 119 -21.66 21.28 13.69
C ALA A 119 -22.96 21.18 12.88
#